data_AF-A0A8T6NQR4-F1
#
_entry.id   AF-A0A8T6NQR4-F1
#
_cell.length_a   1.000
_cell.length_b   1.000
_cell.length_c   1.000
_cell.angle_alpha   90.00
_cell.angle_beta   90.00
_cell.angle_gamma   90.00
#
_symmetry.space_group_name_H-M   'P 1'
#
loop_
_entity.id
_entity.type
_entity.pdbx_description
1 polymer ?
#
loop_
_entity_poly.entity_id
_entity_poly.type
_entity_poly.pdbx_seq_one_letter_code
_entity_poly.pdbx_strand_id
1 'polypeptide(L)'
;MESNLDFKDAPFVKRVRERGLRAALVETADQVVEATLTGINTAELRGMLRGDAPGRPNPRLRPHADSFWVHIRPGYYNRAITGVYPTFRLGWLSTYFFFFELITGLFLMVFYSPAEESAYSSMLNLLSNVPFGQFMRDMHRLGAEAMVLVVAFHMLRTFLTASYKKPRQFTWVTGMFLLVFTLGLSF
;
A
#
# COMPACT_ATOMS: atom_id res chain seq x y z
N MET A 1 39.87 -37.91 14.01
CA MET A 1 39.24 -36.63 14.39
C MET A 1 38.08 -36.98 15.31
N GLU A 2 38.40 -37.38 16.55
CA GLU A 2 37.41 -37.84 17.54
C GLU A 2 36.68 -36.62 18.10
N SER A 3 35.38 -36.52 17.84
CA SER A 3 34.54 -35.48 18.44
C SER A 3 34.29 -35.84 19.90
N ASN A 4 35.08 -35.27 20.81
CA ASN A 4 34.79 -35.25 22.25
C ASN A 4 33.53 -34.41 22.50
N LEU A 5 32.36 -34.99 22.22
CA LEU A 5 31.07 -34.46 22.69
C LEU A 5 30.92 -34.88 24.15
N ASP A 6 31.42 -34.05 25.07
CA ASP A 6 31.15 -34.25 26.49
C ASP A 6 29.64 -34.09 26.72
N PHE A 7 28.97 -35.21 26.98
CA PHE A 7 27.54 -35.24 27.32
C PHE A 7 27.21 -34.37 28.54
N LYS A 8 28.19 -34.06 29.39
CA LYS A 8 28.02 -33.18 30.55
C LYS A 8 27.83 -31.70 30.16
N ASP A 9 28.32 -31.30 28.99
CA ASP A 9 28.19 -29.95 28.47
C ASP A 9 26.93 -29.75 27.62
N ALA A 10 26.12 -30.80 27.46
CA ALA A 10 24.85 -30.69 26.76
C ALA A 10 23.95 -29.64 27.45
N PRO A 11 23.33 -28.71 26.69
CA PRO A 11 22.57 -27.60 27.26
C PRO A 11 21.39 -28.07 28.11
N PHE A 12 20.84 -29.26 27.83
CA PHE A 12 19.83 -29.90 28.67
C PHE A 12 20.37 -30.37 30.02
N VAL A 13 21.54 -31.04 30.04
CA VAL A 13 22.17 -31.56 31.26
C VAL A 13 22.56 -30.42 32.21
N LYS A 14 23.08 -29.32 31.65
CA LYS A 14 23.34 -28.09 32.40
C LYS A 14 22.09 -27.52 33.08
N ARG A 15 20.96 -27.44 32.36
CA ARG A 15 19.68 -26.97 32.91
C ARG A 15 19.15 -27.86 34.03
N VAL A 16 19.24 -29.18 33.87
CA VAL A 16 18.82 -30.15 34.90
C VAL A 16 19.66 -29.97 36.16
N ARG A 17 20.96 -29.71 36.03
CA ARG A 17 21.87 -29.49 37.17
C ARG A 17 21.61 -28.17 37.90
N GLU A 18 21.32 -27.10 37.17
CA GLU A 18 21.16 -25.76 37.74
C GLU A 18 19.77 -25.51 38.35
N ARG A 19 18.71 -25.99 37.69
CA ARG A 19 17.31 -25.67 38.05
C ARG A 19 16.47 -26.90 38.42
N GLY A 20 17.03 -28.10 38.31
CA GLY A 20 16.35 -29.38 38.56
C GLY A 20 15.62 -29.93 37.34
N LEU A 21 15.32 -31.24 37.37
CA LEU A 21 14.74 -31.99 36.24
C LEU A 21 13.40 -31.42 35.77
N ARG A 22 12.50 -31.07 36.70
CA ARG A 22 11.15 -30.58 36.38
C ARG A 22 11.20 -29.24 35.65
N ALA A 23 12.01 -28.30 36.13
CA ALA A 23 12.16 -26.99 35.51
C ALA A 23 12.80 -27.11 34.11
N ALA A 24 13.84 -27.94 33.98
CA ALA A 24 14.51 -28.18 32.71
C ALA A 24 13.59 -28.81 31.65
N LEU A 25 12.68 -29.70 32.05
CA LEU A 25 11.69 -30.29 31.16
C LEU A 25 10.66 -29.26 30.68
N VAL A 26 10.13 -28.42 31.58
CA VAL A 26 9.17 -27.37 31.22
C VAL A 26 9.80 -26.35 30.27
N GLU A 27 11.01 -25.88 30.56
CA GLU A 27 11.72 -24.93 29.69
C GLU A 27 12.07 -25.54 28.32
N THR A 28 12.46 -26.82 28.29
CA THR A 28 12.75 -27.48 27.01
C THR A 28 11.48 -27.69 26.21
N ALA A 29 10.35 -28.02 26.85
CA ALA A 29 9.05 -28.09 26.20
C ALA A 29 8.63 -26.72 25.64
N ASP A 30 8.79 -25.65 26.43
CA ASP A 30 8.53 -24.27 25.97
C ASP A 30 9.38 -23.91 24.76
N GLN A 31 10.68 -24.20 24.78
CA GLN A 31 11.59 -23.91 23.66
C GLN A 31 11.23 -24.70 22.38
N VAL A 32 10.92 -25.99 22.51
CA VAL A 32 10.52 -26.82 21.35
C VAL A 32 9.21 -26.31 20.77
N VAL A 33 8.24 -25.99 21.63
CA VAL A 33 6.94 -25.46 21.21
C VAL A 33 7.11 -24.09 20.56
N GLU A 34 7.90 -23.19 21.12
CA GLU A 34 8.18 -21.87 20.55
C GLU A 34 8.92 -21.97 19.22
N ALA A 35 9.90 -22.86 19.09
CA ALA A 35 10.63 -23.06 17.85
C ALA A 35 9.74 -23.61 16.72
N THR A 36 8.87 -24.58 17.05
CA THR A 36 8.05 -25.32 16.09
C THR A 36 6.77 -24.57 15.74
N LEU A 37 6.08 -23.99 16.73
CA LEU A 37 4.80 -23.31 16.57
C LEU A 37 4.97 -21.81 16.40
N THR A 38 5.87 -21.43 15.50
CA THR A 38 6.00 -20.05 15.03
C THR A 38 6.25 -19.02 16.14
N GLY A 39 6.92 -19.32 17.24
CA GLY A 39 7.21 -18.33 18.30
C GLY A 39 6.13 -18.18 19.38
N ILE A 40 5.17 -19.11 19.45
CA ILE A 40 4.11 -19.17 20.48
C ILE A 40 4.60 -20.03 21.66
N ASN A 41 4.51 -19.54 22.89
CA ASN A 41 4.90 -20.32 24.08
C ASN A 41 3.77 -21.28 24.55
N THR A 42 4.04 -22.21 25.48
CA THR A 42 3.02 -23.18 25.91
C THR A 42 1.85 -22.55 26.67
N ALA A 43 2.05 -21.43 27.35
CA ALA A 43 1.00 -20.72 28.08
C ALA A 43 0.02 -20.02 27.12
N GLU A 44 0.54 -19.41 26.05
CA GLU A 44 -0.21 -18.78 24.97
C GLU A 44 -0.96 -19.84 24.16
N LEU A 45 -0.32 -20.96 23.83
CA LEU A 45 -0.99 -22.09 23.18
C LEU A 45 -2.16 -22.59 24.02
N ARG A 46 -1.97 -22.71 25.33
CA ARG A 46 -3.04 -23.11 26.25
C ARG A 46 -4.17 -22.07 26.31
N GLY A 47 -3.86 -20.77 26.30
CA GLY A 47 -4.87 -19.70 26.22
C GLY A 47 -5.66 -19.74 24.92
N MET A 48 -4.98 -19.94 23.79
CA MET A 48 -5.64 -20.08 22.48
C MET A 48 -6.57 -21.30 22.43
N LEU A 49 -6.15 -22.43 22.99
CA LEU A 49 -7.01 -23.61 23.12
C LEU A 49 -8.24 -23.35 24.01
N ARG A 50 -8.18 -22.37 24.91
CA ARG A 50 -9.31 -21.90 25.74
C ARG A 50 -10.16 -20.82 25.05
N GLY A 51 -9.75 -20.33 23.89
CA GLY A 51 -10.42 -19.26 23.15
C GLY A 51 -9.97 -17.85 23.52
N ASP A 52 -8.92 -17.69 24.32
CA ASP A 52 -8.34 -16.39 24.62
C ASP A 52 -7.66 -15.78 23.39
N ALA A 53 -7.81 -14.48 23.19
CA ALA A 53 -7.12 -13.77 22.11
C ALA A 53 -5.59 -13.78 22.33
N PRO A 54 -4.78 -13.93 21.28
CA PRO A 54 -3.33 -13.87 21.40
C PRO A 54 -2.89 -12.50 21.93
N GLY A 55 -2.09 -12.49 23.01
CA GLY A 55 -1.67 -11.26 23.68
C GLY A 55 -0.64 -10.42 22.90
N ARG A 56 0.31 -11.07 22.20
CA ARG A 56 1.34 -10.41 21.39
C ARG A 56 1.26 -10.87 19.92
N PRO A 57 1.51 -9.99 18.94
CA PRO A 57 1.74 -10.40 17.56
C PRO A 57 2.92 -11.38 17.54
N ASN A 58 2.76 -12.47 16.80
CA ASN A 58 3.80 -13.47 16.62
C ASN A 58 5.14 -12.78 16.27
N PRO A 59 6.25 -13.09 16.96
CA PRO A 59 7.57 -12.51 16.68
C PRO A 59 7.99 -12.59 15.20
N ARG A 60 7.57 -13.63 14.48
CA ARG A 60 7.81 -13.82 13.05
C ARG A 60 6.91 -12.96 12.15
N LEU A 61 5.78 -12.48 12.67
CA LEU A 61 4.88 -11.54 11.99
C LEU A 61 5.19 -10.08 12.32
N ARG A 62 6.07 -9.80 13.30
CA ARG A 62 6.55 -8.43 13.58
C ARG A 62 7.14 -7.74 12.35
N PRO A 63 7.93 -8.39 11.48
CA PRO A 63 8.33 -7.78 10.23
C PRO A 63 7.14 -7.38 9.35
N HIS A 64 6.02 -8.11 9.37
CA HIS A 64 4.82 -7.74 8.59
C HIS A 64 4.04 -6.57 9.22
N ALA A 65 4.08 -6.45 10.53
CA ALA A 65 3.43 -5.35 11.27
C ALA A 65 4.28 -4.06 11.27
N ASP A 66 5.60 -4.20 11.38
CA ASP A 66 6.53 -3.09 11.57
C ASP A 66 7.17 -2.62 10.25
N SER A 67 7.21 -3.45 9.20
CA SER A 67 7.77 -3.03 7.90
C SER A 67 6.74 -2.28 7.06
N PHE A 68 7.05 -1.02 6.75
CA PHE A 68 6.26 -0.14 5.87
C PHE A 68 5.82 -0.83 4.57
N TRP A 69 6.75 -1.47 3.87
CA TRP A 69 6.50 -2.10 2.57
C TRP A 69 5.54 -3.27 2.62
N VAL A 70 5.52 -3.99 3.75
CA VAL A 70 4.68 -5.18 3.93
C VAL A 70 3.30 -4.78 4.43
N HIS A 71 3.20 -3.67 5.15
CA HIS A 71 1.93 -3.07 5.55
C HIS A 71 1.12 -2.53 4.35
N ILE A 72 1.77 -2.10 3.27
CA ILE A 72 1.10 -1.56 2.06
C ILE A 72 0.18 -2.58 1.38
N ARG A 73 0.47 -3.88 1.49
CA ARG A 73 -0.37 -4.94 0.87
C ARG A 73 -1.27 -5.57 1.93
N PRO A 74 -2.61 -5.38 1.86
CA PRO A 74 -3.51 -6.10 2.73
C PRO A 74 -3.34 -7.61 2.50
N GLY A 75 -3.12 -8.37 3.58
CA GLY A 75 -2.90 -9.83 3.51
C GLY A 75 -4.13 -10.63 3.06
N TYR A 76 -5.31 -10.01 3.05
CA TYR A 76 -6.56 -10.65 2.64
C TYR A 76 -7.43 -9.69 1.83
N TYR A 77 -8.01 -10.19 0.72
CA TYR A 77 -9.03 -9.51 -0.06
C TYR A 77 -10.19 -10.46 -0.35
N ASN A 78 -11.42 -9.94 -0.34
CA ASN A 78 -12.58 -10.71 -0.77
C ASN A 78 -12.57 -10.82 -2.30
N ARG A 79 -12.73 -12.02 -2.87
CA ARG A 79 -12.75 -12.23 -4.32
C ARG A 79 -13.86 -11.42 -5.00
N ALA A 80 -14.98 -11.17 -4.32
CA ALA A 80 -16.09 -10.36 -4.82
C ALA A 80 -15.70 -8.91 -5.18
N ILE A 81 -14.67 -8.33 -4.53
CA ILE A 81 -14.20 -6.96 -4.78
C ILE A 81 -13.04 -6.89 -5.79
N THR A 82 -12.47 -8.02 -6.22
CA THR A 82 -11.35 -8.05 -7.17
C THR A 82 -11.76 -7.92 -8.64
N GLY A 83 -13.04 -8.08 -8.93
CA GLY A 83 -13.58 -7.85 -10.27
C GLY A 83 -13.49 -6.38 -10.70
N VAL A 84 -13.72 -6.13 -11.97
CA VAL A 84 -13.84 -4.75 -12.50
C VAL A 84 -15.10 -4.08 -11.93
N TYR A 85 -16.16 -4.85 -11.69
CA TYR A 85 -17.53 -4.34 -11.57
C TYR A 85 -17.97 -3.69 -10.24
N PRO A 86 -17.27 -3.74 -9.09
CA PRO A 86 -17.71 -2.93 -7.95
C PRO A 86 -17.17 -1.49 -8.03
N THR A 87 -15.97 -1.28 -8.56
CA THR A 87 -15.24 0.01 -8.45
C THR A 87 -14.90 0.61 -9.80
N PHE A 88 -15.01 -0.16 -10.90
CA PHE A 88 -14.56 0.19 -12.25
C PHE A 88 -13.09 0.65 -12.32
N ARG A 89 -12.33 0.43 -11.24
CA ARG A 89 -10.98 0.94 -11.01
C ARG A 89 -10.84 2.46 -11.21
N LEU A 90 -11.94 3.22 -11.06
CA LEU A 90 -11.99 4.65 -11.37
C LEU A 90 -11.00 5.49 -10.56
N GLY A 91 -10.75 5.15 -9.30
CA GLY A 91 -9.77 5.88 -8.47
C GLY A 91 -8.31 5.64 -8.90
N TRP A 92 -8.00 4.44 -9.41
CA TRP A 92 -6.69 4.19 -10.01
C TRP A 92 -6.61 4.89 -11.36
N LEU A 93 -7.67 4.81 -12.17
CA LEU A 93 -7.73 5.47 -13.46
C LEU A 93 -7.55 7.00 -13.35
N SER A 94 -8.13 7.65 -12.34
CA SER A 94 -7.90 9.10 -12.10
C SER A 94 -6.43 9.40 -11.74
N THR A 95 -5.79 8.53 -10.97
CA THR A 95 -4.35 8.66 -10.65
C THR A 95 -3.48 8.48 -11.90
N TYR A 96 -3.85 7.55 -12.79
CA TYR A 96 -3.17 7.37 -14.07
C TYR A 96 -3.25 8.64 -14.92
N PHE A 97 -4.46 9.22 -15.07
CA PHE A 97 -4.62 10.46 -15.84
C PHE A 97 -3.87 11.64 -15.22
N PHE A 98 -3.78 11.74 -13.90
CA PHE A 98 -2.96 12.75 -13.24
C PHE A 98 -1.48 12.66 -13.66
N PHE A 99 -0.89 11.47 -13.64
CA PHE A 99 0.51 11.31 -14.08
C PHE A 99 0.67 11.48 -15.59
N PHE A 100 -0.32 11.07 -16.38
CA PHE A 100 -0.34 11.30 -17.82
C PHE A 100 -0.30 12.81 -18.13
N GLU A 101 -1.19 13.60 -17.52
CA GLU A 101 -1.24 15.05 -17.65
C GLU A 101 0.01 15.74 -17.10
N LEU A 102 0.59 15.23 -16.01
CA LEU A 102 1.83 15.75 -15.46
C LEU A 102 2.98 15.59 -16.48
N ILE A 103 3.11 14.42 -17.10
CA ILE A 103 4.18 14.15 -18.06
C ILE A 103 3.99 14.97 -19.34
N THR A 104 2.78 14.98 -19.90
CA THR A 104 2.48 15.76 -21.11
C THR A 104 2.58 17.26 -20.87
N GLY A 105 2.13 17.74 -19.70
CA GLY A 105 2.23 19.14 -19.31
C GLY A 105 3.67 19.61 -19.11
N LEU A 106 4.50 18.81 -18.44
CA LEU A 106 5.93 19.10 -18.28
C LEU A 106 6.65 19.18 -19.64
N PHE A 107 6.29 18.31 -20.58
CA PHE A 107 6.82 18.40 -21.95
C PHE A 107 6.43 19.71 -22.63
N LEU A 108 5.15 20.11 -22.54
CA LEU A 108 4.66 21.35 -23.16
C LEU A 108 5.28 22.60 -22.52
N MET A 109 5.51 22.59 -21.20
CA MET A 109 6.14 23.70 -20.47
C MET A 109 7.53 24.05 -20.98
N VAL A 110 8.30 23.10 -21.51
CA VAL A 110 9.65 23.37 -22.05
C VAL A 110 9.59 24.24 -23.31
N PHE A 111 8.51 24.15 -24.09
CA PHE A 111 8.38 24.82 -25.39
C PHE A 111 7.39 25.99 -25.39
N TYR A 112 6.60 26.15 -24.32
CA TYR A 112 5.61 27.21 -24.19
C TYR A 112 6.16 28.42 -23.42
N SER A 113 5.94 29.63 -23.93
CA SER A 113 6.29 30.88 -23.25
C SER A 113 5.03 31.58 -22.71
N PRO A 114 4.90 31.79 -21.39
CA PRO A 114 3.71 32.39 -20.78
C PRO A 114 3.69 33.93 -20.83
N ALA A 115 4.35 34.56 -21.81
CA ALA A 115 4.36 36.01 -21.99
C ALA A 115 3.44 36.44 -23.13
N GLU A 116 2.68 37.52 -22.94
CA GLU A 116 1.65 38.01 -23.87
C GLU A 116 2.15 38.15 -25.32
N GLU A 117 3.34 38.72 -25.50
CA GLU A 117 3.94 38.95 -26.82
C GLU A 117 4.39 37.65 -27.53
N SER A 118 4.66 36.58 -26.79
CA SER A 118 5.28 35.34 -27.31
C SER A 118 4.43 34.06 -27.13
N ALA A 119 3.28 34.15 -26.46
CA ALA A 119 2.42 33.00 -26.20
C ALA A 119 1.89 32.38 -27.50
N TYR A 120 1.46 33.21 -28.45
CA TYR A 120 0.95 32.73 -29.73
C TYR A 120 2.06 32.18 -30.64
N SER A 121 3.20 32.87 -30.73
CA SER A 121 4.32 32.44 -31.57
C SER A 121 4.97 31.15 -31.05
N SER A 122 5.12 30.99 -29.73
CA SER A 122 5.58 29.74 -29.12
C SER A 122 4.62 28.57 -29.36
N MET A 123 3.30 28.82 -29.36
CA MET A 123 2.31 27.81 -29.72
C MET A 123 2.44 27.37 -31.19
N LEU A 124 2.61 28.31 -32.13
CA LEU A 124 2.85 27.97 -33.54
C LEU A 124 4.13 27.15 -33.72
N ASN A 125 5.21 27.55 -33.04
CA ASN A 125 6.48 26.84 -33.06
C ASN A 125 6.36 25.40 -32.50
N LEU A 126 5.60 25.21 -31.42
CA LEU A 126 5.29 23.89 -30.87
C LEU A 126 4.55 23.01 -31.90
N LEU A 127 3.60 23.58 -32.64
CA LEU A 127 2.80 22.83 -33.62
C LEU A 127 3.62 22.45 -34.86
N SER A 128 4.50 23.32 -35.34
CA SER A 128 5.20 23.12 -36.62
C SER A 128 6.61 22.55 -36.51
N ASN A 129 7.37 22.94 -35.49
CA ASN A 129 8.82 22.71 -35.44
C ASN A 129 9.25 21.72 -34.36
N VAL A 130 8.38 21.41 -33.38
CA VAL A 130 8.68 20.43 -32.32
C VAL A 130 8.17 19.04 -32.75
N PRO A 131 9.05 18.01 -32.79
CA PRO A 131 8.62 16.65 -33.07
C PRO A 131 7.57 16.19 -32.04
N PHE A 132 6.44 15.67 -32.53
CA PHE A 132 5.27 15.30 -31.71
C PHE A 132 4.62 16.44 -30.92
N GLY A 133 4.95 17.71 -31.15
CA GLY A 133 4.41 18.84 -30.38
C GLY A 133 2.88 18.94 -30.46
N GLN A 134 2.31 18.86 -31.67
CA GLN A 134 0.86 18.82 -31.87
C GLN A 134 0.21 17.61 -31.18
N PHE A 135 0.79 16.42 -31.34
CA PHE A 135 0.27 15.21 -30.71
C PHE A 135 0.25 15.31 -29.19
N MET A 136 1.34 15.80 -28.58
CA MET A 136 1.44 15.97 -27.13
C MET A 136 0.42 16.99 -26.60
N ARG A 137 0.21 18.09 -27.33
CA ARG A 137 -0.82 19.09 -27.00
C ARG A 137 -2.23 18.48 -27.04
N ASP A 138 -2.55 17.76 -28.11
CA ASP A 138 -3.87 17.16 -28.27
C ASP A 138 -4.12 16.08 -27.22
N MET A 139 -3.10 15.29 -26.87
CA MET A 139 -3.14 14.33 -25.77
C MET A 139 -3.35 15.00 -24.41
N HIS A 140 -2.65 16.09 -24.10
CA HIS A 140 -2.83 16.86 -22.86
C HIS A 140 -4.26 17.41 -22.76
N ARG A 141 -4.78 18.00 -23.85
CA ARG A 141 -6.15 18.53 -23.85
C ARG A 141 -7.21 17.43 -23.67
N LEU A 142 -7.11 16.34 -24.42
CA LEU A 142 -8.05 15.23 -24.34
C LEU A 142 -7.94 14.46 -23.02
N GLY A 143 -6.73 14.35 -22.47
CA GLY A 143 -6.49 13.69 -21.19
C GLY A 143 -6.99 14.53 -20.02
N ALA A 144 -6.92 15.86 -20.08
CA ALA A 144 -7.55 16.75 -19.11
C ALA A 144 -9.09 16.58 -19.08
N GLU A 145 -9.73 16.57 -20.26
CA GLU A 145 -11.18 16.31 -20.38
C GLU A 145 -11.55 14.91 -19.83
N ALA A 146 -10.75 13.90 -20.16
CA ALA A 146 -10.95 12.53 -19.66
C ALA A 146 -10.74 12.43 -18.13
N MET A 147 -9.76 13.14 -17.57
CA MET A 147 -9.48 13.17 -16.14
C MET A 147 -10.69 13.72 -15.38
N VAL A 148 -11.27 14.83 -15.84
CA VAL A 148 -12.46 15.44 -15.23
C VAL A 148 -13.63 14.45 -15.23
N LEU A 149 -13.90 13.78 -16.36
CA LEU A 149 -14.96 12.78 -16.45
C LEU A 149 -14.73 11.59 -15.51
N VAL A 150 -13.51 11.04 -15.46
CA VAL A 150 -13.17 9.90 -14.61
C VAL A 150 -13.29 10.25 -13.13
N VAL A 151 -12.80 11.43 -12.71
CA VAL A 151 -12.91 11.92 -11.33
C VAL A 151 -14.39 12.14 -10.99
N ALA A 152 -15.18 12.74 -11.87
CA ALA A 152 -16.62 12.93 -11.66
C ALA A 152 -17.34 11.58 -11.46
N PHE A 153 -17.07 10.57 -12.29
CA PHE A 153 -17.64 9.24 -12.11
C PHE A 153 -17.13 8.53 -10.86
N HIS A 154 -15.87 8.74 -10.46
CA HIS A 154 -15.33 8.22 -9.21
C HIS A 154 -16.09 8.80 -8.00
N MET A 155 -16.34 10.11 -8.00
CA MET A 155 -17.10 10.80 -6.96
C MET A 155 -18.57 10.36 -6.95
N LEU A 156 -19.20 10.24 -8.11
CA LEU A 156 -20.57 9.73 -8.22
C LEU A 156 -20.68 8.31 -7.66
N ARG A 157 -19.78 7.40 -8.03
CA ARG A 157 -19.79 6.02 -7.54
C ARG A 157 -19.55 5.94 -6.05
N THR A 158 -18.62 6.72 -5.49
CA THR A 158 -18.34 6.71 -4.04
C THR A 158 -19.52 7.24 -3.24
N PHE A 159 -20.28 8.19 -3.80
CA PHE A 159 -21.54 8.67 -3.26
C PHE A 159 -22.66 7.60 -3.32
N LEU A 160 -22.92 7.03 -4.50
CA LEU A 160 -23.98 6.03 -4.72
C LEU A 160 -23.77 4.74 -3.91
N THR A 161 -22.51 4.33 -3.71
CA THR A 161 -22.16 3.15 -2.90
C THR A 161 -22.05 3.45 -1.41
N ALA A 162 -22.35 4.68 -0.97
CA ALA A 162 -22.21 5.15 0.41
C ALA A 162 -20.81 4.88 1.02
N SER A 163 -19.77 4.85 0.18
CA SER A 163 -18.41 4.49 0.59
C SER A 163 -17.78 5.52 1.54
N TYR A 164 -18.31 6.75 1.53
CA TYR A 164 -17.88 7.89 2.35
C TYR A 164 -18.29 7.80 3.84
N LYS A 165 -19.18 6.87 4.21
CA LYS A 165 -19.61 6.68 5.60
C LYS A 165 -18.43 6.27 6.52
N LYS A 166 -18.63 6.40 7.83
CA LYS A 166 -17.64 6.00 8.86
C LYS A 166 -17.10 4.59 8.55
N PRO A 167 -15.78 4.32 8.63
CA PRO A 167 -14.70 5.17 9.14
C PRO A 167 -13.97 6.06 8.09
N ARG A 168 -14.48 6.21 6.86
CA ARG A 168 -13.75 6.84 5.74
C ARG A 168 -14.11 8.31 5.45
N GLN A 169 -14.59 9.02 6.47
CA GLN A 169 -15.06 10.41 6.32
C GLN A 169 -13.93 11.36 5.91
N PHE A 170 -12.73 11.17 6.45
CA PHE A 170 -11.56 12.00 6.11
C PHE A 170 -11.19 11.86 4.64
N THR A 171 -11.13 10.62 4.12
CA THR A 171 -10.83 10.35 2.71
C THR A 171 -11.85 11.00 1.78
N TRP A 172 -13.13 11.03 2.17
CA TRP A 172 -14.17 11.71 1.39
C TRP A 172 -13.94 13.22 1.31
N VAL A 173 -13.63 13.88 2.43
CA VAL A 173 -13.33 15.32 2.44
C VAL A 173 -12.11 15.63 1.57
N THR A 174 -11.05 14.84 1.68
CA THR A 174 -9.87 14.99 0.80
C THR A 174 -10.24 14.80 -0.68
N GLY A 175 -11.10 13.84 -1.00
CA GLY A 175 -11.62 13.64 -2.36
C GLY A 175 -12.40 14.84 -2.90
N MET A 176 -13.20 15.50 -2.05
CA MET A 176 -13.91 16.74 -2.42
C MET A 176 -12.95 17.89 -2.72
N PHE A 177 -11.89 18.06 -1.93
CA PHE A 177 -10.85 19.04 -2.23
C PHE A 177 -10.17 18.74 -3.57
N LEU A 178 -9.77 17.49 -3.81
CA LEU A 178 -9.14 17.08 -5.07
C LEU A 178 -10.05 17.30 -6.29
N LEU A 179 -11.37 17.11 -6.15
CA LEU A 179 -12.33 17.44 -7.21
C LEU A 179 -12.29 18.92 -7.55
N VAL A 180 -12.33 19.82 -6.55
CA VAL A 180 -12.26 21.27 -6.77
C VAL A 180 -10.93 21.66 -7.41
N PHE A 181 -9.82 21.09 -6.96
CA PHE A 181 -8.51 21.31 -7.59
C PHE A 181 -8.49 20.87 -9.06
N THR A 182 -9.06 19.71 -9.37
CA THR A 182 -9.14 19.19 -10.74
C THR A 182 -9.96 20.12 -11.63
N LEU A 183 -11.10 20.61 -11.14
CA LEU A 183 -11.93 21.57 -11.89
C LEU A 183 -11.23 22.92 -12.06
N GLY A 184 -10.53 23.39 -11.03
CA GLY A 184 -9.77 24.64 -11.08
C GLY A 184 -8.59 24.61 -12.04
N LEU A 185 -7.91 23.46 -12.18
CA LEU A 185 -6.82 23.27 -13.15
C LEU A 185 -7.33 23.07 -14.59
N SER A 186 -8.60 22.68 -14.76
CA SER A 186 -9.20 22.46 -16.07
C SER A 186 -9.82 23.72 -16.68
N PHE A 187 -9.98 24.80 -15.91
CA PHE A 187 -10.52 26.08 -16.36
C PHE A 187 -9.46 26.90 -17.10
#